data_AF-A0A8T5HF08-F1
#
_entry.id   AF-A0A8T5HF08-F1
#
_cell.length_a   1.000
_cell.length_b   1.000
_cell.length_c   1.000
_cell.angle_alpha   90.00
_cell.angle_beta   90.00
_cell.angle_gamma   90.00
#
_symmetry.space_group_name_H-M   'P 1'
#
loop_
_entity.id
_entity.type
_entity.pdbx_description
1 polymer ?
#
loop_
_entity_poly.entity_id
_entity_poly.type
_entity_poly.pdbx_seq_one_letter_code
_entity_poly.pdbx_strand_id
1 'polypeptide(L)' 'MKPIIIISTFPNKTVTKKVANQLVKKKLAACVNITKIDSVYSWKGKIQNDSEYLAFFKTTKKNEKTLKNEIKKLHP' A
#
# COMPACT_ATOMS: atom_id res chain seq x y z
N MET A 1 19.41 12.41 -1.43
CA MET A 1 18.38 11.53 -0.85
C MET A 1 17.70 10.75 -1.98
N LYS A 2 17.81 9.40 -2.04
CA LYS A 2 17.29 8.61 -3.19
C LYS A 2 15.78 8.33 -3.02
N PRO A 3 14.89 8.84 -3.90
CA PRO A 3 13.46 8.55 -3.85
C PRO A 3 13.18 7.11 -4.29
N ILE A 4 12.14 6.51 -3.70
CA ILE A 4 11.61 5.19 -4.07
C ILE A 4 10.09 5.19 -3.93
N ILE A 5 9.43 4.24 -4.59
CA ILE A 5 7.99 3.98 -4.45
C ILE A 5 7.82 2.54 -3.98
N ILE A 6 7.01 2.36 -2.93
CA ILE A 6 6.52 1.04 -2.52
C ILE A 6 5.07 0.94 -2.95
N ILE A 7 4.67 -0.23 -3.46
CA ILE A 7 3.33 -0.48 -3.99
C ILE A 7 2.71 -1.62 -3.17
N SER A 8 1.43 -1.46 -2.81
CA SER A 8 0.61 -2.50 -2.17
C SER A 8 -0.85 -2.33 -2.58
N THR A 9 -1.64 -3.41 -2.53
CA THR A 9 -3.09 -3.36 -2.69
C THR A 9 -3.79 -3.48 -1.34
N PHE A 10 -5.05 -3.04 -1.27
CA PHE A 10 -5.89 -3.09 -0.08
C PHE A 10 -7.34 -3.38 -0.48
N PRO A 11 -8.13 -4.05 0.37
CA PRO A 11 -9.47 -4.54 -0.01
C PRO A 11 -10.52 -3.44 -0.18
N ASN A 12 -10.32 -2.25 0.40
CA ASN A 12 -11.28 -1.15 0.27
C ASN A 12 -10.65 0.24 0.52
N LYS A 13 -11.35 1.28 0.05
CA LYS A 13 -10.92 2.68 0.13
C LYS A 13 -10.70 3.15 1.57
N THR A 14 -11.56 2.73 2.50
CA THR A 14 -11.55 3.18 3.89
C THR A 14 -10.29 2.70 4.61
N VAL A 15 -9.97 1.39 4.50
CA VAL A 15 -8.74 0.80 5.04
C VAL A 15 -7.52 1.43 4.39
N THR A 16 -7.51 1.57 3.05
CA THR A 16 -6.39 2.19 2.32
C THR A 16 -6.10 3.61 2.82
N LYS A 17 -7.12 4.45 2.97
CA LYS A 17 -6.99 5.82 3.48
C LYS A 17 -6.49 5.85 4.92
N LYS A 18 -6.99 4.95 5.79
CA LYS A 18 -6.54 4.84 7.18
C LYS A 18 -5.04 4.53 7.26
N VAL A 19 -4.58 3.54 6.50
CA VAL A 19 -3.16 3.15 6.43
C VAL A 19 -2.32 4.30 5.88
N ALA A 20 -2.74 4.91 4.77
CA ALA A 20 -2.04 6.05 4.16
C ALA A 20 -1.88 7.23 5.15
N ASN A 21 -2.96 7.62 5.83
CA ASN A 21 -2.94 8.72 6.81
C ASN A 21 -1.98 8.42 7.97
N GLN A 22 -1.97 7.19 8.47
CA GLN A 22 -1.06 6.80 9.56
C GLN A 22 0.41 6.85 9.14
N LEU A 23 0.74 6.35 7.94
CA LEU A 23 2.11 6.32 7.43
C LEU A 23 2.65 7.71 7.10
N VAL A 24 1.80 8.60 6.59
CA VAL A 24 2.12 10.02 6.38
C VAL A 24 2.30 10.74 7.71
N LYS A 25 1.39 10.53 8.68
CA LYS A 25 1.50 11.11 10.05
C LYS A 25 2.81 10.69 10.74
N LYS A 26 3.25 9.45 10.56
CA LYS A 26 4.53 8.93 11.07
C LYS A 26 5.76 9.38 10.27
N LYS A 27 5.59 10.19 9.21
CA LYS A 27 6.65 10.63 8.29
C LYS A 27 7.42 9.48 7.63
N LEU A 28 6.79 8.31 7.49
CA LEU A 28 7.37 7.14 6.82
C LEU A 28 7.15 7.18 5.31
N ALA A 29 6.04 7.76 4.87
CA ALA A 29 5.77 8.13 3.49
C ALA A 29 5.55 9.65 3.41
N ALA A 30 6.07 10.30 2.36
CA ALA A 30 5.83 11.72 2.13
C ALA A 30 4.43 11.96 1.54
N CYS A 31 3.97 11.07 0.67
CA CYS A 31 2.60 11.06 0.15
C CYS A 31 2.20 9.65 -0.28
N VAL A 32 0.89 9.43 -0.45
CA VAL A 32 0.32 8.19 -0.97
C VAL A 32 -0.70 8.51 -2.05
N ASN A 33 -0.55 7.95 -3.25
CA ASN A 33 -1.61 7.99 -4.27
C ASN A 33 -2.42 6.71 -4.23
N ILE A 34 -3.74 6.81 -4.34
CA ILE A 34 -4.68 5.71 -4.20
C ILE A 34 -5.59 5.69 -5.43
N THR A 35 -5.73 4.54 -6.08
CA THR A 35 -6.68 4.33 -7.18
C THR A 35 -7.43 3.02 -7.02
N LYS A 36 -8.67 2.97 -7.48
CA LYS A 36 -9.42 1.71 -7.60
C LYS A 36 -8.85 0.91 -8.76
N ILE A 37 -8.72 -0.40 -8.59
CA ILE A 37 -8.28 -1.36 -9.62
C ILE A 37 -9.14 -2.63 -9.52
N ASP A 38 -9.05 -3.47 -10.55
CA ASP A 38 -9.45 -4.87 -10.46
C ASP A 38 -8.19 -5.74 -10.54
N SER A 39 -8.10 -6.74 -9.67
CA SER A 39 -6.98 -7.66 -9.55
C SER A 39 -7.42 -9.05 -9.99
N VAL A 40 -6.67 -9.64 -10.92
CA VAL A 40 -6.89 -11.00 -11.42
C VAL A 40 -5.75 -11.89 -10.95
N TYR A 41 -6.05 -12.93 -10.18
CA TYR A 41 -5.03 -13.78 -9.57
C TYR A 41 -5.54 -15.22 -9.33
N SER A 42 -4.64 -16.17 -9.10
CA SER A 42 -5.00 -17.56 -8.80
C SER A 42 -5.01 -17.82 -7.30
N TRP A 43 -6.11 -18.38 -6.79
CA TRP A 43 -6.25 -18.78 -5.40
C TRP A 43 -7.03 -20.08 -5.28
N LYS A 44 -6.48 -21.04 -4.53
CA LYS A 44 -7.05 -22.40 -4.34
C LYS A 44 -7.47 -23.07 -5.66
N GLY A 45 -6.63 -22.92 -6.69
CA GLY A 45 -6.85 -23.53 -8.02
C GLY A 45 -7.91 -22.85 -8.89
N LYS A 46 -8.44 -21.68 -8.49
CA LYS A 46 -9.42 -20.91 -9.26
C LYS A 46 -8.92 -19.50 -9.53
N ILE A 47 -9.28 -18.96 -10.70
CA ILE A 47 -9.05 -17.54 -11.03
C ILE A 47 -10.05 -16.70 -10.23
N GLN A 48 -9.52 -15.71 -9.50
CA GLN A 48 -10.26 -14.70 -8.78
C GLN A 48 -10.20 -13.38 -9.54
N ASN A 49 -11.26 -12.59 -9.42
CA ASN A 49 -11.35 -11.22 -9.93
C ASN A 49 -11.91 -10.36 -8.80
N ASP A 50 -11.05 -9.59 -8.14
CA ASP A 50 -11.45 -8.78 -7.00
C ASP A 50 -11.19 -7.30 -7.27
N SER A 51 -12.16 -6.46 -6.90
CA SER A 51 -11.93 -5.01 -6.84
C SER A 51 -11.07 -4.67 -5.62
N GLU A 52 -9.94 -4.01 -5.87
CA GLU A 52 -9.00 -3.58 -4.84
C GLU A 52 -8.67 -2.08 -4.98
N TYR A 53 -7.87 -1.58 -4.04
CA TYR A 53 -7.29 -0.25 -4.10
C TYR A 53 -5.77 -0.36 -4.12
N LEU A 54 -5.16 0.15 -5.19
CA LEU A 54 -3.71 0.25 -5.34
C LEU A 54 -3.19 1.50 -4.64
N ALA A 55 -2.17 1.35 -3.80
CA ALA A 55 -1.53 2.45 -3.09
C ALA A 55 -0.05 2.59 -3.47
N PHE A 56 0.34 3.79 -3.90
CA PHE A 56 1.73 4.16 -4.21
C PHE A 56 2.31 4.99 -3.08
N PHE A 57 3.10 4.37 -2.21
CA PHE A 57 3.76 5.04 -1.08
C PHE A 57 5.09 5.65 -1.55
N LYS A 58 5.15 6.97 -1.65
CA LYS A 58 6.36 7.69 -2.07
C LYS A 58 7.21 7.99 -0.84
N THR A 59 8.45 7.50 -0.83
CA THR A 59 9.37 7.66 0.30
C THR A 59 10.82 7.75 -0.19
N THR A 60 11.76 7.67 0.74
CA THR A 60 13.20 7.66 0.48
C THR A 60 13.77 6.30 0.82
N LYS A 61 14.91 5.95 0.21
CA LYS A 61 15.60 4.68 0.48
C LYS A 61 15.90 4.47 1.97
N LYS A 62 16.18 5.55 2.72
CA LYS A 62 16.40 5.52 4.17
C LYS A 62 15.21 4.96 4.96
N ASN A 63 13.99 5.26 4.53
CA ASN A 63 12.76 4.86 5.21
C ASN A 63 12.19 3.53 4.71
N GLU A 64 12.79 2.90 3.69
CA GLU A 64 12.23 1.72 3.02
C GLU A 64 11.89 0.60 4.00
N LYS A 65 12.87 0.17 4.82
CA LYS A 65 12.71 -0.97 5.74
C LYS A 65 11.63 -0.69 6.78
N THR A 66 11.64 0.50 7.37
CA THR A 66 10.66 0.91 8.38
C THR A 66 9.26 1.02 7.79
N LEU A 67 9.12 1.60 6.60
CA LEU A 67 7.83 1.69 5.89
C LEU A 67 7.29 0.31 5.52
N LYS A 68 8.11 -0.61 4.99
CA LYS A 68 7.68 -1.99 4.68
C LYS A 68 7.17 -2.72 5.93
N ASN A 69 7.90 -2.62 7.04
CA ASN A 69 7.51 -3.25 8.29
C ASN A 69 6.20 -2.68 8.83
N GLU A 70 6.01 -1.37 8.74
CA GLU A 70 4.78 -0.73 9.22
C GLU A 70 3.59 -1.05 8.32
N ILE A 71 3.77 -1.08 6.99
CA ILE A 71 2.73 -1.55 6.06
C ILE A 71 2.33 -2.97 6.43
N LYS A 72 3.28 -3.89 6.63
CA LYS A 72 3.00 -5.29 6.99
C LYS A 72 2.19 -5.43 8.29
N LYS A 73 2.45 -4.57 9.28
CA LYS A 73 1.69 -4.56 10.56
C LYS A 73 0.25 -4.06 10.41
N LEU A 74 0.03 -3.13 9.49
CA LEU A 74 -1.27 -2.49 9.28
C LEU A 74 -2.08 -3.14 8.16
N HIS A 75 -1.48 -4.07 7.42
CA HIS A 75 -2.13 -4.78 6.34
C HIS A 75 -3.19 -5.73 6.90
N PRO A 76 -4.42 -5.72 6.36
CA PRO A 76 -5.42 -6.74 6.66
C PRO A 76 -5.02 -8.11 6.12
#